data_AF-A0A916LK08-F1
#
_entry.id   AF-A0A916LK08-F1
#
_cell.length_a   1.000
_cell.length_b   1.000
_cell.length_c   1.000
_cell.angle_alpha   90.00
_cell.angle_beta   90.00
_cell.angle_gamma   90.00
#
_symmetry.space_group_name_H-M   'P 1'
#
loop_
_entity.id
_entity.type
_entity.pdbx_description
1 polymer ?
#
loop_
_entity_poly.entity_id
_entity_poly.type
_entity_poly.pdbx_seq_one_letter_code
_entity_poly.pdbx_strand_id
1 'polypeptide(L)'
;MSVALLFFDGIGIGENDPEKNPFARYKSKFFRAFVDSEDFNAEYGGIIIPTDASLNVPGYPQSATGQTTIFTGVNASELMQAHINGLPTPTLRKVLLSESIFLKLKKMGKKATFANAYSKHYFELRGDRLSATTYAVMASQIPFRWYDKELQEGKAVPADLTGEFLKRFYPDVKIITPEESGKIIASLLMNMTSLCMSFLLLMRRGTIKILNLL
;
A
#
# COMPACT_ATOMS: atom_id res chain seq x y z
N MET A 1 -18.50 -9.12 7.74
CA MET A 1 -17.60 -8.01 8.12
C MET A 1 -16.60 -7.81 6.98
N SER A 2 -16.45 -6.59 6.50
CA SER A 2 -15.49 -6.24 5.44
C SER A 2 -14.42 -5.33 6.04
N VAL A 3 -13.16 -5.55 5.68
CA VAL A 3 -12.02 -4.81 6.20
C VAL A 3 -11.34 -4.07 5.07
N ALA A 4 -10.97 -2.81 5.34
CA ALA A 4 -10.14 -2.01 4.46
C ALA A 4 -8.72 -1.95 5.01
N LEU A 5 -7.70 -2.28 4.20
CA LEU A 5 -6.32 -1.96 4.53
C LEU A 5 -5.84 -0.83 3.62
N LEU A 6 -5.58 0.33 4.20
CA LEU A 6 -4.95 1.47 3.52
C LEU A 6 -3.50 1.54 3.99
N PHE A 7 -2.57 1.35 3.06
CA PHE A 7 -1.15 1.44 3.36
C PHE A 7 -0.55 2.69 2.75
N PHE A 8 0.12 3.51 3.57
CA PHE A 8 0.79 4.74 3.14
C PHE A 8 2.31 4.56 3.23
N ASP A 9 2.98 4.50 2.08
CA ASP A 9 4.44 4.34 2.05
C ASP A 9 5.14 5.63 2.51
N GLY A 10 6.20 5.48 3.31
CA GLY A 10 7.03 6.61 3.76
C GLY A 10 6.44 7.48 4.87
N ILE A 11 5.32 7.09 5.49
CA ILE A 11 4.82 7.70 6.72
C ILE A 11 5.22 6.84 7.92
N GLY A 12 5.71 7.48 8.97
CA GLY A 12 5.92 6.88 10.29
C GLY A 12 5.61 7.87 11.41
N ILE A 13 5.72 7.42 12.65
CA ILE A 13 5.64 8.26 13.84
C ILE A 13 6.98 8.99 13.99
N GLY A 14 6.95 10.33 14.01
CA GLY A 14 8.14 11.18 14.10
C GLY A 14 8.03 12.22 15.21
N GLU A 15 9.01 13.13 15.26
CA GLU A 15 9.04 14.25 16.22
C GLU A 15 7.83 15.18 16.03
N ASN A 16 7.29 15.70 17.14
CA ASN A 16 6.29 16.77 17.13
C ASN A 16 6.94 18.15 16.94
N ASP A 17 7.68 18.30 15.83
CA ASP A 17 8.41 19.53 15.49
C ASP A 17 7.88 20.10 14.17
N PRO A 18 7.16 21.24 14.17
CA PRO A 18 6.65 21.87 12.95
C PRO A 18 7.72 22.25 11.92
N GLU A 19 9.00 22.35 12.30
CA GLU A 19 10.08 22.66 11.35
C GLU A 19 10.63 21.42 10.63
N LYS A 20 10.46 20.23 11.22
CA LYS A 20 10.97 18.97 10.65
C LYS A 20 9.87 18.04 10.15
N ASN A 21 8.69 18.07 10.76
CA ASN A 21 7.61 17.13 10.53
C ASN A 21 6.40 17.82 9.89
N PRO A 22 6.06 17.51 8.62
CA PRO A 22 4.88 18.06 7.96
C PRO A 22 3.57 17.80 8.71
N PHE A 23 3.45 16.70 9.46
CA PHE A 23 2.25 16.39 10.23
C PHE A 23 2.15 17.19 11.54
N ALA A 24 3.28 17.69 12.06
CA ALA A 24 3.30 18.65 13.16
C ALA A 24 2.99 20.08 12.66
N ARG A 25 3.48 20.44 11.46
CA ARG A 25 3.20 21.73 10.81
C ARG A 25 1.75 21.85 10.36
N TYR A 26 1.25 20.82 9.68
CA TYR A 26 -0.11 20.76 9.14
C TYR A 26 -0.90 19.72 9.91
N LYS A 27 -1.54 20.17 10.99
CA LYS A 27 -2.31 19.32 11.90
C LYS A 27 -3.32 18.47 11.14
N SER A 28 -3.16 17.15 11.24
CA SER A 28 -4.07 16.16 10.69
C SER A 28 -4.82 15.47 11.82
N LYS A 29 -6.11 15.22 11.61
CA LYS A 29 -6.89 14.39 12.54
C LYS A 29 -6.48 12.90 12.50
N PHE A 30 -5.94 12.45 11.36
CA PHE A 30 -5.55 11.05 11.14
C PHE A 30 -4.08 10.76 11.45
N PHE A 31 -3.19 11.72 11.21
CA PHE A 31 -1.74 11.60 11.46
C PHE A 31 -1.34 12.51 12.63
N ARG A 32 -1.88 12.19 13.82
CA ARG A 32 -1.73 13.02 15.02
C ARG A 32 -0.80 12.46 16.10
N ALA A 33 -0.34 11.22 15.95
CA ALA A 33 0.56 10.58 16.89
C ALA A 33 2.03 10.89 16.54
N PHE A 34 2.78 11.26 17.56
CA PHE A 34 4.20 11.59 17.54
C PHE A 34 4.94 10.75 18.59
N VAL A 35 6.26 10.78 18.55
CA VAL A 35 7.13 9.97 19.44
C VAL A 35 6.88 10.21 20.94
N ASP A 36 6.42 11.40 21.30
CA ASP A 36 6.11 11.88 22.64
C ASP A 36 4.61 11.85 22.96
N SER A 37 3.79 11.22 22.12
CA SER A 37 2.34 11.14 22.34
C SER A 37 1.97 10.17 23.44
N GLU A 38 1.07 10.60 24.31
CA GLU A 38 0.43 9.76 25.33
C GLU A 38 -1.01 9.35 24.94
N ASP A 39 -1.62 10.06 23.97
CA ASP A 39 -2.94 9.73 23.40
C ASP A 39 -2.79 8.99 22.06
N PHE A 40 -3.15 7.71 22.08
CA PHE A 40 -3.17 6.85 20.89
C PHE A 40 -4.60 6.52 20.42
N ASN A 41 -5.59 7.33 20.78
CA ASN A 41 -6.89 7.23 20.12
C ASN A 41 -6.78 7.74 18.68
N ALA A 42 -7.58 7.20 17.76
CA ALA A 42 -7.77 7.75 16.43
C ALA A 42 -9.18 8.33 16.31
N GLU A 43 -9.41 9.10 15.24
CA GLU A 43 -10.76 9.56 14.88
C GLU A 43 -11.75 8.40 14.76
N TYR A 44 -13.03 8.71 14.95
CA TYR A 44 -14.14 7.75 14.84
C TYR A 44 -14.01 6.54 15.79
N GLY A 45 -13.39 6.72 16.95
CA GLY A 45 -13.19 5.66 17.95
C GLY A 45 -12.14 4.62 17.56
N GLY A 46 -11.30 4.93 16.58
CA GLY A 46 -10.18 4.08 16.21
C GLY A 46 -9.05 4.12 17.25
N ILE A 47 -8.04 3.28 17.04
CA ILE A 47 -6.84 3.23 17.87
C ILE A 47 -5.60 3.30 16.98
N ILE A 48 -4.54 3.89 17.51
CA ILE A 48 -3.21 3.95 16.92
C ILE A 48 -2.35 2.95 17.68
N ILE A 49 -1.66 2.07 16.96
CA ILE A 49 -0.74 1.10 17.56
C ILE A 49 0.66 1.44 17.06
N PRO A 50 1.48 2.14 17.86
CA PRO A 50 2.89 2.34 17.55
C PRO A 50 3.55 0.97 17.35
N THR A 51 4.16 0.78 16.19
CA THR A 51 4.77 -0.49 15.82
C THR A 51 6.21 -0.23 15.43
N ASP A 52 7.14 -0.93 16.08
CA ASP A 52 8.56 -0.85 15.71
C ASP A 52 8.80 -1.59 14.39
N ALA A 53 9.06 -0.83 13.34
CA ALA A 53 9.35 -1.35 12.01
C ALA A 53 10.74 -2.02 11.91
N SER A 54 11.59 -1.93 12.94
CA SER A 54 12.89 -2.60 12.98
C SER A 54 12.75 -4.13 13.06
N LEU A 55 11.64 -4.62 13.63
CA LEU A 55 11.39 -6.05 13.86
C LEU A 55 12.54 -6.74 14.61
N ASN A 56 13.22 -5.99 15.49
CA ASN A 56 14.43 -6.42 16.23
C ASN A 56 15.62 -6.82 15.33
N VAL A 57 15.65 -6.35 14.09
CA VAL A 57 16.76 -6.57 13.15
C VAL A 57 17.58 -5.28 13.03
N PRO A 58 18.92 -5.33 13.21
CA PRO A 58 19.77 -4.15 13.10
C PRO A 58 19.65 -3.40 11.76
N GLY A 59 19.73 -2.08 11.83
CA GLY A 59 19.70 -1.19 10.67
C GLY A 59 18.34 -0.50 10.48
N TYR A 60 18.27 0.39 9.48
CA TYR A 60 17.06 1.14 9.19
C TYR A 60 16.03 0.28 8.48
N PRO A 61 14.76 0.27 8.91
CA PRO A 61 13.67 -0.39 8.19
C PRO A 61 13.60 0.01 6.72
N GLN A 62 13.43 -0.96 5.83
CA GLN A 62 13.40 -0.74 4.38
C GLN A 62 12.16 -1.36 3.72
N SER A 63 11.81 -0.83 2.54
CA SER A 63 10.54 -1.12 1.87
C SER A 63 10.35 -2.58 1.45
N ALA A 64 11.39 -3.26 0.93
CA ALA A 64 11.21 -4.59 0.36
C ALA A 64 10.91 -5.63 1.44
N THR A 65 11.69 -5.63 2.52
CA THR A 65 11.42 -6.50 3.67
C THR A 65 10.18 -6.05 4.43
N GLY A 66 10.02 -4.76 4.73
CA GLY A 66 8.86 -4.25 5.47
C GLY A 66 7.53 -4.57 4.80
N GLN A 67 7.40 -4.32 3.49
CA GLN A 67 6.17 -4.66 2.76
C GLN A 67 5.97 -6.17 2.65
N THR A 68 7.04 -6.96 2.49
CA THR A 68 6.92 -8.42 2.50
C THR A 68 6.38 -8.91 3.84
N THR A 69 6.87 -8.37 4.95
CA THR A 69 6.34 -8.69 6.29
C THR A 69 4.86 -8.36 6.40
N ILE A 70 4.46 -7.14 6.00
CA ILE A 70 3.05 -6.71 6.06
C ILE A 70 2.14 -7.63 5.25
N PHE A 71 2.53 -8.00 4.03
CA PHE A 71 1.67 -8.79 3.15
C PHE A 71 1.65 -10.29 3.44
N THR A 72 2.60 -10.80 4.24
CA THR A 72 2.75 -12.26 4.44
C THR A 72 2.62 -12.69 5.89
N GLY A 73 2.87 -11.78 6.84
CA GLY A 73 3.01 -12.08 8.27
C GLY A 73 4.33 -12.77 8.62
N VAL A 74 5.23 -12.99 7.64
CA VAL A 74 6.57 -13.56 7.87
C VAL A 74 7.55 -12.42 8.17
N ASN A 75 8.39 -12.55 9.20
CA ASN A 75 9.43 -11.57 9.48
C ASN A 75 10.51 -11.60 8.37
N ALA A 76 10.32 -10.78 7.34
CA ALA A 76 11.17 -10.79 6.16
C ALA A 76 12.56 -10.21 6.43
N SER A 77 12.68 -9.26 7.35
CA SER A 77 13.99 -8.71 7.74
C SER A 77 14.82 -9.76 8.48
N GLU A 78 14.20 -10.56 9.35
CA GLU A 78 14.86 -11.68 10.03
C GLU A 78 15.26 -12.78 9.04
N LEU A 79 14.34 -13.15 8.13
CA LEU A 79 14.62 -14.12 7.06
C LEU A 79 15.82 -13.71 6.20
N MET A 80 15.92 -12.41 5.88
CA MET A 80 17.01 -11.86 5.08
C MET A 80 18.25 -11.48 5.92
N GLN A 81 18.15 -11.57 7.25
CA GLN A 81 19.15 -11.08 8.22
C GLN A 81 19.56 -9.61 8.00
N ALA A 82 18.70 -8.83 7.35
CA ALA A 82 18.95 -7.45 6.96
C ALA A 82 17.64 -6.77 6.49
N HIS A 83 17.62 -5.44 6.54
CA HIS A 83 16.58 -4.65 5.90
C HIS A 83 16.92 -4.38 4.43
N ILE A 84 16.07 -4.83 3.51
CA ILE A 84 16.31 -4.68 2.06
C ILE A 84 15.43 -3.56 1.48
N ASN A 85 16.06 -2.62 0.76
CA ASN A 85 15.38 -1.53 0.05
C ASN A 85 14.96 -1.94 -1.36
N GLY A 86 13.88 -1.33 -1.85
CA GLY A 86 13.49 -1.37 -3.25
C GLY A 86 12.47 -2.46 -3.50
N LEU A 87 12.73 -3.25 -4.53
CA LEU A 87 11.87 -4.36 -4.96
C LEU A 87 12.20 -5.65 -4.20
N PRO A 88 11.23 -6.56 -4.04
CA PRO A 88 11.49 -7.86 -3.44
C PRO A 88 12.56 -8.63 -4.21
N THR A 89 13.53 -9.19 -3.47
CA THR A 89 14.54 -10.12 -3.99
C THR A 89 13.90 -11.46 -4.38
N PRO A 90 14.59 -12.35 -5.12
CA PRO A 90 14.05 -13.67 -5.44
C PRO A 90 13.55 -14.46 -4.22
N THR A 91 14.23 -14.37 -3.08
CA THR A 91 13.79 -14.98 -1.81
C THR A 91 12.47 -14.37 -1.33
N LEU A 92 12.38 -13.04 -1.26
CA LEU A 92 11.16 -12.36 -0.82
C LEU A 92 9.97 -12.61 -1.76
N ARG A 93 10.22 -12.70 -3.07
CA ARG A 93 9.19 -13.06 -4.07
C ARG A 93 8.59 -14.43 -3.80
N LYS A 94 9.42 -15.43 -3.46
CA LYS A 94 8.94 -16.77 -3.10
C LYS A 94 8.01 -16.71 -1.89
N VAL A 95 8.39 -15.96 -0.85
CA VAL A 95 7.56 -15.77 0.35
C VAL A 95 6.24 -15.08 0.00
N LEU A 96 6.27 -14.00 -0.79
CA LEU A 96 5.05 -13.32 -1.24
C LEU A 96 4.14 -14.27 -2.01
N LEU A 97 4.69 -15.10 -2.90
CA LEU A 97 3.91 -16.05 -3.70
C LEU A 97 3.32 -17.21 -2.89
N SER A 98 3.92 -17.58 -1.76
CA SER A 98 3.43 -18.69 -0.92
C SER A 98 2.59 -18.26 0.28
N GLU A 99 2.84 -17.07 0.83
CA GLU A 99 2.33 -16.62 2.12
C GLU A 99 1.46 -15.36 2.07
N SER A 100 1.15 -14.80 0.88
CA SER A 100 0.39 -13.55 0.83
C SER A 100 -0.96 -13.65 1.54
N ILE A 101 -1.37 -12.55 2.17
CA ILE A 101 -2.68 -12.41 2.80
C ILE A 101 -3.82 -12.68 1.80
N PHE A 102 -3.65 -12.31 0.53
CA PHE A 102 -4.63 -12.60 -0.52
C PHE A 102 -4.76 -14.10 -0.77
N LEU A 103 -3.64 -14.83 -0.83
CA LEU A 103 -3.64 -16.27 -1.00
C LEU A 103 -4.26 -16.97 0.22
N LYS A 104 -3.91 -16.53 1.43
CA LYS A 104 -4.48 -17.04 2.69
C LYS A 104 -6.00 -16.85 2.72
N LEU A 105 -6.49 -15.64 2.41
CA LEU A 105 -7.93 -15.35 2.33
C LEU A 105 -8.63 -16.21 1.26
N LYS A 106 -8.03 -16.37 0.07
CA LYS A 106 -8.58 -17.25 -0.96
C LYS A 106 -8.69 -18.70 -0.48
N LYS A 107 -7.65 -19.24 0.16
CA LYS A 107 -7.66 -20.61 0.75
C LYS A 107 -8.75 -20.77 1.80
N MET A 108 -9.11 -19.70 2.51
CA MET A 108 -10.22 -19.68 3.48
C MET A 108 -11.61 -19.46 2.83
N GLY A 109 -11.70 -19.50 1.49
CA GLY A 109 -12.95 -19.23 0.77
C GLY A 109 -13.44 -17.78 0.87
N LYS A 110 -12.56 -16.84 1.22
CA LYS A 110 -12.88 -15.43 1.41
C LYS A 110 -12.60 -14.62 0.14
N LYS A 111 -13.40 -13.58 -0.10
CA LYS A 111 -13.20 -12.63 -1.20
C LYS A 111 -12.27 -11.51 -0.77
N ALA A 112 -11.26 -11.26 -1.57
CA ALA A 112 -10.36 -10.12 -1.42
C ALA A 112 -10.16 -9.39 -2.75
N THR A 113 -9.73 -8.13 -2.69
CA THR A 113 -9.34 -7.36 -3.88
C THR A 113 -8.24 -6.37 -3.54
N PHE A 114 -7.46 -6.01 -4.56
CA PHE A 114 -6.58 -4.85 -4.52
C PHE A 114 -7.24 -3.74 -5.34
N ALA A 115 -7.46 -2.58 -4.72
CA ALA A 115 -8.28 -1.51 -5.26
C ALA A 115 -7.55 -0.72 -6.37
N ASN A 116 -6.22 -0.69 -6.32
CA ASN A 116 -5.44 0.12 -7.24
C ASN A 116 -5.50 -0.43 -8.67
N ALA A 117 -5.56 0.48 -9.63
CA ALA A 117 -5.45 0.16 -11.05
C ALA A 117 -4.00 -0.10 -11.47
N TYR A 118 -3.83 -1.07 -12.37
CA TYR A 118 -2.59 -1.40 -13.07
C TYR A 118 -2.69 -1.08 -14.55
N SER A 119 -1.54 -1.00 -15.23
CA SER A 119 -1.44 -0.96 -16.69
C SER A 119 -0.74 -2.21 -17.21
N LYS A 120 -1.03 -2.61 -18.45
CA LYS A 120 -0.27 -3.69 -19.11
C LYS A 120 1.19 -3.30 -19.29
N HIS A 121 1.44 -2.05 -19.68
CA HIS A 121 2.77 -1.48 -19.83
C HIS A 121 3.64 -1.64 -18.58
N TYR A 122 3.06 -1.55 -17.37
CA TYR A 122 3.76 -1.81 -16.12
C TYR A 122 4.39 -3.20 -16.10
N PHE A 123 3.64 -4.23 -16.48
CA PHE A 123 4.16 -5.59 -16.51
C PHE A 123 5.18 -5.78 -17.63
N GLU A 124 4.94 -5.19 -18.80
CA GLU A 124 5.84 -5.26 -19.96
C GLU A 124 7.21 -4.63 -19.68
N LEU A 125 7.23 -3.42 -19.09
CA LEU A 125 8.46 -2.72 -18.76
C LEU A 125 9.25 -3.40 -17.64
N ARG A 126 8.55 -3.93 -16.64
CA ARG A 126 9.18 -4.41 -15.41
C ARG A 126 9.59 -5.87 -15.50
N GLY A 127 8.90 -6.69 -16.29
CA GLY A 127 9.07 -8.14 -16.28
C GLY A 127 8.93 -8.66 -14.84
N ASP A 128 9.96 -9.33 -14.32
CA ASP A 128 9.98 -9.83 -12.94
C ASP A 128 10.38 -8.79 -11.87
N ARG A 129 10.56 -7.52 -12.24
CA ARG A 129 10.91 -6.43 -11.29
C ARG A 129 9.66 -5.73 -10.77
N LEU A 130 8.74 -6.52 -10.22
CA LEU A 130 7.44 -6.08 -9.70
C LEU A 130 7.50 -5.79 -8.21
N SER A 131 6.59 -4.93 -7.73
CA SER A 131 6.48 -4.56 -6.32
C SER A 131 5.98 -5.71 -5.44
N ALA A 132 6.16 -5.56 -4.12
CA ALA A 132 5.68 -6.54 -3.16
C ALA A 132 4.14 -6.72 -3.23
N THR A 133 3.39 -5.62 -3.41
CA THR A 133 1.93 -5.66 -3.62
C THR A 133 1.54 -6.47 -4.85
N THR A 134 2.23 -6.26 -5.97
CA THR A 134 1.96 -7.01 -7.21
C THR A 134 2.16 -8.51 -7.02
N TYR A 135 3.30 -8.92 -6.44
CA TYR A 135 3.54 -10.34 -6.14
C TYR A 135 2.51 -10.91 -5.16
N ALA A 136 2.11 -10.14 -4.14
CA ALA A 136 1.09 -10.56 -3.19
C ALA A 136 -0.27 -10.81 -3.86
N VAL A 137 -0.67 -9.97 -4.81
CA VAL A 137 -1.90 -10.15 -5.60
C VAL A 137 -1.78 -11.36 -6.52
N MET A 138 -0.69 -11.48 -7.27
CA MET A 138 -0.42 -12.61 -8.18
C MET A 138 -0.55 -13.96 -7.48
N ALA A 139 -0.04 -14.07 -6.25
CA ALA A 139 -0.09 -15.30 -5.44
C ALA A 139 -1.50 -15.90 -5.34
N SER A 140 -2.52 -15.04 -5.27
CA SER A 140 -3.92 -15.43 -5.11
C SER A 140 -4.67 -15.60 -6.43
N GLN A 141 -4.11 -15.14 -7.56
CA GLN A 141 -4.80 -15.04 -8.85
C GLN A 141 -6.13 -14.27 -8.77
N ILE A 142 -6.25 -13.35 -7.82
CA ILE A 142 -7.36 -12.38 -7.82
C ILE A 142 -7.20 -11.51 -9.07
N PRO A 143 -8.30 -11.21 -9.80
CA PRO A 143 -8.22 -10.36 -10.97
C PRO A 143 -7.60 -9.00 -10.63
N PHE A 144 -6.61 -8.60 -11.44
CA PHE A 144 -6.14 -7.24 -11.44
C PHE A 144 -7.24 -6.29 -11.90
N ARG A 145 -7.14 -5.05 -11.44
CA ARG A 145 -7.97 -3.94 -11.91
C ARG A 145 -7.14 -3.12 -12.89
N TRP A 146 -7.70 -2.83 -14.05
CA TRP A 146 -7.00 -2.17 -15.13
C TRP A 146 -7.42 -0.71 -15.27
N TYR A 147 -6.47 0.16 -15.61
CA TYR A 147 -6.73 1.59 -15.78
C TYR A 147 -7.64 1.91 -16.99
N ASP A 148 -7.61 1.06 -18.02
CA ASP A 148 -8.37 1.21 -19.26
C ASP A 148 -9.79 0.65 -19.16
N LYS A 149 -10.09 -0.09 -18.08
CA LYS A 149 -11.41 -0.68 -17.83
C LYS A 149 -11.94 -0.40 -16.43
N GLU A 150 -11.47 -1.10 -15.40
CA GLU A 150 -12.03 -0.99 -14.06
C GLU A 150 -11.92 0.42 -13.49
N LEU A 151 -10.87 1.18 -13.80
CA LEU A 151 -10.75 2.58 -13.38
C LEU A 151 -11.81 3.47 -14.06
N GLN A 152 -12.00 3.31 -15.36
CA GLN A 152 -12.99 4.09 -16.13
C GLN A 152 -14.43 3.81 -15.67
N GLU A 153 -14.70 2.57 -15.24
CA GLU A 153 -15.98 2.14 -14.69
C GLU A 153 -16.19 2.51 -13.20
N GLY A 154 -15.24 3.21 -12.56
CA GLY A 154 -15.32 3.55 -11.14
C GLY A 154 -15.21 2.33 -10.21
N LYS A 155 -14.52 1.29 -10.67
CA LYS A 155 -14.27 0.03 -9.95
C LYS A 155 -12.79 -0.12 -9.58
N ALA A 156 -11.96 0.89 -9.75
CA ALA A 156 -10.57 0.91 -9.32
C ALA A 156 -10.17 2.33 -8.91
N VAL A 157 -9.09 2.44 -8.14
CA VAL A 157 -8.51 3.75 -7.78
C VAL A 157 -7.11 3.91 -8.38
N PRO A 158 -6.72 5.11 -8.80
CA PRO A 158 -5.33 5.41 -9.10
C PRO A 158 -4.45 5.28 -7.86
N ALA A 159 -3.18 4.94 -8.02
CA ALA A 159 -2.26 4.80 -6.90
C ALA A 159 -1.95 6.11 -6.15
N ASP A 160 -2.10 7.23 -6.84
CA ASP A 160 -2.02 8.59 -6.32
C ASP A 160 -3.39 9.15 -5.91
N LEU A 161 -4.45 8.32 -5.89
CA LEU A 161 -5.87 8.65 -5.68
C LEU A 161 -6.52 9.59 -6.68
N THR A 162 -5.75 10.29 -7.52
CA THR A 162 -6.27 11.31 -8.43
C THR A 162 -6.17 10.90 -9.89
N GLY A 163 -5.20 10.07 -10.24
CA GLY A 163 -4.92 9.69 -11.63
C GLY A 163 -4.09 10.74 -12.38
N GLU A 164 -3.66 11.81 -11.72
CA GLU A 164 -2.80 12.85 -12.31
C GLU A 164 -1.51 12.25 -12.85
N PHE A 165 -0.93 11.31 -12.12
CA PHE A 165 0.30 10.64 -12.52
C PHE A 165 0.07 9.70 -13.72
N LEU A 166 -0.98 8.88 -13.68
CA LEU A 166 -1.32 7.98 -14.79
C LEU A 166 -1.63 8.75 -16.07
N LYS A 167 -2.28 9.91 -15.98
CA LYS A 167 -2.62 10.75 -17.14
C LYS A 167 -1.40 11.23 -17.92
N ARG A 168 -0.22 11.32 -17.30
CA ARG A 168 1.04 11.68 -17.98
C ARG A 168 1.47 10.65 -19.02
N PHE A 169 1.06 9.40 -18.84
CA PHE A 169 1.40 8.28 -19.73
C PHE A 169 0.19 7.81 -20.54
N TYR A 170 -1.02 8.01 -20.03
CA TYR A 170 -2.27 7.59 -20.64
C TYR A 170 -3.25 8.78 -20.69
N PRO A 171 -3.27 9.56 -21.78
CA PRO A 171 -4.05 10.80 -21.87
C PRO A 171 -5.55 10.63 -21.58
N ASP A 172 -6.10 9.46 -21.90
CA ASP A 172 -7.52 9.12 -21.74
C ASP A 172 -7.90 8.75 -20.29
N VAL A 173 -6.94 8.70 -19.36
CA VAL A 173 -7.26 8.49 -17.94
C VAL A 173 -8.01 9.70 -17.40
N LYS A 174 -9.20 9.43 -16.84
CA LYS A 174 -10.00 10.40 -16.11
C LYS A 174 -9.30 10.75 -14.80
N ILE A 175 -9.15 12.04 -14.52
CA ILE A 175 -8.75 12.52 -13.19
C ILE A 175 -9.98 12.50 -12.29
N ILE A 176 -9.79 11.98 -11.08
CA ILE A 176 -10.81 11.94 -10.03
C ILE A 176 -10.30 12.65 -8.78
N THR A 177 -11.18 13.00 -7.86
CA THR A 177 -10.78 13.58 -6.57
C THR A 177 -10.46 12.49 -5.54
N PRO A 178 -9.69 12.79 -4.47
CA PRO A 178 -9.49 11.85 -3.37
C PRO A 178 -10.80 11.37 -2.74
N GLU A 179 -11.83 12.23 -2.65
CA GLU A 179 -13.16 11.89 -2.16
C GLU A 179 -13.87 10.88 -3.08
N GLU A 180 -13.73 11.04 -4.41
CA GLU A 180 -14.23 10.05 -5.37
C GLU A 180 -13.53 8.70 -5.20
N SER A 181 -12.20 8.70 -5.04
CA SER A 181 -11.44 7.49 -4.70
C SER A 181 -11.94 6.83 -3.41
N GLY A 182 -12.24 7.63 -2.37
CA GLY A 182 -12.83 7.15 -1.12
C GLY A 182 -14.19 6.48 -1.34
N LYS A 183 -15.07 7.07 -2.16
CA LYS A 183 -16.37 6.48 -2.53
C LYS A 183 -16.20 5.17 -3.31
N ILE A 184 -15.23 5.09 -4.21
CA ILE A 184 -14.92 3.86 -4.96
C ILE A 184 -14.47 2.76 -4.00
N ILE A 185 -13.54 3.04 -3.09
CA ILE A 185 -13.07 2.07 -2.08
C ILE A 185 -14.24 1.60 -1.19
N ALA A 186 -15.11 2.51 -0.75
CA ALA A 186 -16.30 2.17 0.03
C ALA A 186 -17.26 1.25 -0.75
N SER A 187 -17.51 1.53 -2.03
CA SER A 187 -18.34 0.70 -2.90
C SER A 187 -17.72 -0.69 -3.13
N LEU A 188 -16.40 -0.76 -3.29
CA LEU A 188 -15.69 -2.04 -3.37
C LEU A 188 -15.87 -2.85 -2.08
N LEU A 189 -15.75 -2.22 -0.91
CA LEU A 189 -15.94 -2.88 0.38
C LEU A 189 -17.35 -3.46 0.58
N MET A 190 -18.39 -2.75 0.13
CA MET A 190 -19.78 -3.22 0.22
C MET A 190 -20.02 -4.51 -0.56
N ASN A 191 -19.26 -4.73 -1.63
CA ASN A 191 -19.35 -5.93 -2.47
C ASN A 191 -18.42 -7.06 -2.00
N MET A 192 -17.62 -6.83 -0.95
CA MET A 192 -16.64 -7.78 -0.42
C MET A 192 -17.15 -8.41 0.86
N THR A 193 -16.66 -9.62 1.15
CA THR A 193 -16.94 -10.34 2.40
C THR A 193 -15.75 -10.36 3.36
N SER A 194 -14.57 -9.85 2.98
CA SER A 194 -13.38 -9.91 3.83
C SER A 194 -12.37 -8.76 3.69
N LEU A 195 -11.69 -8.56 2.56
CA LEU A 195 -10.61 -7.56 2.47
C LEU A 195 -10.64 -6.74 1.17
N CYS A 196 -10.67 -5.42 1.28
CA CYS A 196 -10.29 -4.50 0.19
C CYS A 196 -9.01 -3.79 0.61
N MET A 197 -7.97 -3.88 -0.21
CA MET A 197 -6.70 -3.23 0.11
C MET A 197 -6.37 -2.16 -0.92
N SER A 198 -5.93 -0.99 -0.46
CA SER A 198 -5.37 0.05 -1.31
C SER A 198 -3.99 0.44 -0.81
N PHE A 199 -3.08 0.66 -1.76
CA PHE A 199 -1.71 1.07 -1.49
C PHE A 199 -1.52 2.50 -1.99
N LEU A 200 -1.19 3.41 -1.09
CA LEU A 200 -0.96 4.80 -1.41
C LEU A 200 0.53 5.11 -1.39
N LEU A 201 1.01 5.63 -2.52
CA LEU A 201 2.30 6.28 -2.59
C LEU A 201 2.09 7.76 -2.31
N LEU A 202 2.59 8.25 -1.18
CA LEU A 202 2.77 9.68 -1.01
C LEU A 202 3.99 10.11 -1.80
N MET A 203 3.72 10.75 -2.93
CA MET A 203 4.71 11.48 -3.71
C MET A 203 5.38 12.54 -2.82
N ARG A 204 6.62 12.28 -2.38
CA ARG A 204 7.48 13.36 -1.90
C ARG A 204 7.72 14.32 -3.07
N ARG A 205 7.20 15.55 -2.99
CA ARG A 205 7.65 16.64 -3.87
C ARG A 205 9.18 16.73 -3.72
N GLY A 206 9.92 16.34 -4.76
CA GLY A 206 11.37 16.52 -4.85
C GLY A 206 12.24 15.25 -4.75
N THR A 207 11.70 14.05 -4.53
CA THR A 207 12.49 12.81 -4.67
C THR A 207 11.61 11.70 -5.19
N ILE A 208 11.81 11.30 -6.45
CA ILE A 208 11.12 10.18 -7.07
C ILE A 208 11.59 8.90 -6.40
N LYS A 209 10.88 8.47 -5.36
CA LYS A 209 10.82 7.05 -4.94
C LYS A 209 9.53 6.45 -5.48
N ILE A 210 9.42 6.35 -6.81
CA ILE A 210 8.41 5.52 -7.46
C ILE A 210 9.15 4.54 -8.35
N LEU A 211 9.56 3.42 -7.75
CA LEU A 211 9.89 2.22 -8.50
C LEU A 211 8.71 1.23 -8.53
N ASN A 212 7.58 1.49 -7.90
CA ASN A 212 6.68 0.37 -7.57
C ASN A 212 5.37 0.27 -8.38
N LEU A 213 4.99 1.25 -9.20
CA LEU A 213 3.73 1.23 -9.95
C LEU A 213 3.79 1.84 -11.37
N LEU A 214 4.98 1.93 -11.99
CA LEU A 214 5.17 2.17 -13.43
C LEU A 214 5.99 1.07 -14.09
#